data_AF-A0A378XUZ5-F1
#
_entry.id   AF-A0A378XUZ5-F1
#
_cell.length_a   1.000
_cell.length_b   1.000
_cell.length_c   1.000
_cell.angle_alpha   90.00
_cell.angle_beta   90.00
_cell.angle_gamma   90.00
#
_symmetry.space_group_name_H-M   'P 1'
#
loop_
_entity.id
_entity.type
_entity.pdbx_description
1 polymer ?
#
loop_
_entity_poly.entity_id
_entity_poly.type
_entity_poly.pdbx_seq_one_letter_code
_entity_poly.pdbx_strand_id
1 'polypeptide(L)'
;MYSQAENCEYHIYIAIPAEEPPVSGYPVIYVLDANSVFGTMVEAVRVQGRRPDKTGVVPAIIVGIGYPTEAPFHPSRYYDLTLPGAAVELPVKPNEDACKESGGAEHFLSFIEDELKPMIEGDFLIDRNRQTIFGHSLGGLFVLHTLFTRPNSFQVYVAGSPSIHWGGQVIMDEEKQFVASIAQKHWNKKLLIAVGELEAGHFSGMQEKARDLATRLTTRDDLGLHVEYREFTDEGHISVLPVLVSRAVRFAADSM
;
A
#
# COMPACT_ATOMS: atom_id res chain seq x y z
N MET A 1 -3.52 -18.80 -4.12
CA MET A 1 -2.08 -19.04 -3.92
C MET A 1 -1.87 -19.37 -2.45
N TYR A 2 -1.32 -20.54 -2.17
CA TYR A 2 -0.99 -20.92 -0.80
C TYR A 2 0.42 -20.43 -0.48
N SER A 3 0.57 -19.57 0.53
CA SER A 3 1.88 -19.12 0.99
C SER A 3 2.56 -20.22 1.79
N GLN A 4 3.77 -20.57 1.42
CA GLN A 4 4.59 -21.50 2.20
C GLN A 4 5.15 -20.81 3.45
N ALA A 5 5.50 -19.52 3.37
CA ALA A 5 6.03 -18.76 4.50
C ALA A 5 4.99 -18.58 5.62
N GLU A 6 3.72 -18.39 5.25
CA GLU A 6 2.65 -18.07 6.19
C GLU A 6 1.69 -19.21 6.47
N ASN A 7 1.78 -20.30 5.69
CA ASN A 7 0.89 -21.45 5.80
C ASN A 7 -0.61 -21.04 5.69
N CYS A 8 -0.89 -20.05 4.84
CA CYS A 8 -2.21 -19.46 4.63
C CYS A 8 -2.54 -19.36 3.12
N GLU A 9 -3.82 -19.23 2.81
CA GLU A 9 -4.30 -19.09 1.43
C GLU A 9 -4.67 -17.64 1.10
N TYR A 10 -4.06 -17.13 0.03
CA TYR A 10 -4.39 -15.84 -0.58
C TYR A 10 -5.14 -16.02 -1.90
N HIS A 11 -6.09 -15.13 -2.18
CA HIS A 11 -6.68 -14.99 -3.51
C HIS A 11 -5.94 -13.86 -4.25
N ILE A 12 -5.18 -14.21 -5.28
CA ILE A 12 -4.44 -13.26 -6.11
C ILE A 12 -5.25 -12.93 -7.35
N TYR A 13 -5.60 -11.65 -7.49
CA TYR A 13 -6.31 -11.12 -8.65
C TYR A 13 -5.30 -10.47 -9.59
N ILE A 14 -5.35 -10.78 -10.88
CA ILE A 14 -4.41 -10.23 -11.86
C ILE A 14 -5.20 -9.59 -12.99
N ALA A 15 -4.93 -8.31 -13.27
CA ALA A 15 -5.42 -7.63 -14.46
C ALA A 15 -4.23 -7.17 -15.30
N ILE A 16 -4.26 -7.55 -16.57
CA ILE A 16 -3.21 -7.26 -17.55
C ILE A 16 -3.78 -6.21 -18.52
N PRO A 17 -3.03 -5.14 -18.84
CA PRO A 17 -3.44 -4.19 -19.86
C PRO A 17 -3.52 -4.84 -21.25
N ALA A 18 -4.25 -4.22 -22.18
CA ALA A 18 -4.38 -4.76 -23.54
C ALA A 18 -3.18 -4.40 -24.42
N GLU A 19 -2.45 -3.35 -24.05
CA GLU A 19 -1.25 -2.87 -24.70
C GLU A 19 -0.05 -3.76 -24.39
N GLU A 20 0.83 -3.99 -25.36
CA GLU A 20 2.10 -4.71 -25.19
C GLU A 20 3.03 -4.02 -24.15
N PRO A 21 3.91 -4.78 -23.48
CA PRO A 21 4.83 -4.19 -22.51
C PRO A 21 5.84 -3.27 -23.19
N PRO A 22 6.25 -2.17 -22.53
CA PRO A 22 7.47 -1.47 -22.87
C PRO A 22 8.68 -2.41 -22.85
N VAL A 23 9.79 -2.03 -23.49
CA VAL A 23 11.04 -2.81 -23.47
C VAL A 23 11.57 -3.02 -22.04
N SER A 24 11.32 -2.09 -21.12
CA SER A 24 11.68 -2.22 -19.71
C SER A 24 10.73 -3.12 -18.90
N GLY A 25 9.60 -3.53 -19.48
CA GLY A 25 8.51 -4.26 -18.83
C GLY A 25 7.34 -3.38 -18.41
N TYR A 26 6.25 -4.02 -17.96
CA TYR A 26 5.10 -3.32 -17.40
C TYR A 26 5.43 -2.73 -16.03
N PRO A 27 4.98 -1.50 -15.73
CA PRO A 27 4.76 -1.07 -14.36
C PRO A 27 3.74 -2.00 -13.68
N VAL A 28 3.88 -2.20 -12.37
CA VAL A 28 2.97 -3.05 -11.59
C VAL A 28 2.47 -2.33 -10.34
N ILE A 29 1.17 -2.46 -10.06
CA ILE A 29 0.53 -1.93 -8.86
C ILE A 29 0.02 -3.12 -8.04
N TYR A 30 0.65 -3.34 -6.88
CA TYR A 30 0.21 -4.29 -5.88
C TYR A 30 -0.84 -3.64 -4.98
N VAL A 31 -2.02 -4.24 -4.92
CA VAL A 31 -3.20 -3.67 -4.26
C VAL A 31 -3.62 -4.56 -3.09
N LEU A 32 -3.46 -4.05 -1.87
CA LEU A 32 -3.92 -4.71 -0.66
C LEU A 32 -5.44 -4.64 -0.52
N ASP A 33 -6.02 -5.55 0.26
CA ASP A 33 -7.47 -5.69 0.45
C ASP A 33 -8.23 -5.76 -0.89
N ALA A 34 -7.69 -6.55 -1.83
CA ALA A 34 -8.16 -6.59 -3.22
C ALA A 34 -9.65 -6.92 -3.37
N ASN A 35 -10.22 -7.72 -2.45
CA ASN A 35 -11.66 -8.01 -2.40
C ASN A 35 -12.52 -6.73 -2.36
N SER A 36 -12.01 -5.63 -1.80
CA SER A 36 -12.73 -4.36 -1.67
C SER A 36 -12.53 -3.37 -2.82
N VAL A 37 -11.36 -3.36 -3.47
CA VAL A 37 -10.92 -2.23 -4.30
C VAL A 37 -10.32 -2.62 -5.66
N PHE A 38 -10.08 -3.91 -5.91
CA PHE A 38 -9.42 -4.37 -7.14
C PHE A 38 -10.14 -3.89 -8.40
N GLY A 39 -11.46 -4.10 -8.49
CA GLY A 39 -12.26 -3.67 -9.66
C GLY A 39 -12.17 -2.15 -9.92
N THR A 40 -12.18 -1.35 -8.86
CA THR A 40 -12.03 0.12 -8.95
C THR A 40 -10.65 0.50 -9.48
N MET A 41 -9.58 -0.16 -9.01
CA MET A 41 -8.22 0.07 -9.51
C MET A 41 -8.09 -0.31 -10.99
N VAL A 42 -8.65 -1.46 -11.38
CA VAL A 42 -8.63 -1.95 -12.76
C VAL A 42 -9.30 -0.95 -13.70
N GLU A 43 -10.50 -0.50 -13.38
CA GLU A 43 -11.21 0.46 -14.23
C GLU A 43 -10.55 1.84 -14.23
N ALA A 44 -9.96 2.27 -13.10
CA ALA A 44 -9.21 3.52 -13.05
C ALA A 44 -8.00 3.51 -13.99
N VAL A 45 -7.18 2.46 -13.98
CA VAL A 45 -6.05 2.31 -14.90
C VAL A 45 -6.54 2.16 -16.34
N ARG A 46 -7.54 1.30 -16.59
CA ARG A 46 -8.08 1.05 -17.94
C ARG A 46 -8.63 2.31 -18.59
N VAL A 47 -9.46 3.08 -17.87
CA VAL A 47 -10.12 4.28 -18.42
C VAL A 47 -9.13 5.43 -18.57
N GLN A 48 -8.31 5.69 -17.55
CA GLN A 48 -7.35 6.81 -17.61
C GLN A 48 -6.16 6.51 -18.53
N GLY A 49 -5.76 5.24 -18.65
CA GLY A 49 -4.67 4.79 -19.52
C GLY A 49 -4.97 4.89 -21.02
N ARG A 50 -6.21 5.16 -21.44
CA ARG A 50 -6.56 5.33 -22.87
C ARG A 50 -5.92 6.55 -23.53
N ARG A 51 -5.61 7.59 -22.73
CA ARG A 51 -5.01 8.84 -23.19
C ARG A 51 -3.88 9.26 -22.24
N PRO A 52 -2.75 8.51 -22.20
CA PRO A 52 -1.63 8.83 -21.32
C PRO A 52 -1.11 10.26 -21.54
N ASP A 53 -1.22 10.77 -22.77
CA ASP A 53 -0.89 12.15 -23.16
C ASP A 53 -1.68 13.22 -22.39
N LYS A 54 -2.87 12.87 -21.87
CA LYS A 54 -3.75 13.80 -21.13
C LYS A 54 -3.83 13.48 -19.64
N THR A 55 -3.77 12.22 -19.27
CA THR A 55 -4.01 11.76 -17.90
C THR A 55 -2.73 11.50 -17.12
N GLY A 56 -1.61 11.32 -17.82
CA GLY A 56 -0.34 10.85 -17.25
C GLY A 56 -0.33 9.36 -16.90
N VAL A 57 -1.48 8.68 -16.94
CA VAL A 57 -1.60 7.26 -16.56
C VAL A 57 -1.16 6.38 -17.72
N VAL A 58 -0.21 5.48 -17.45
CA VAL A 58 0.24 4.48 -18.41
C VAL A 58 -0.40 3.11 -18.12
N PRO A 59 -0.52 2.23 -19.12
CA PRO A 59 -0.92 0.84 -18.89
C PRO A 59 0.02 0.16 -17.88
N ALA A 60 -0.57 -0.56 -16.92
CA ALA A 60 0.14 -1.24 -15.84
C ALA A 60 -0.57 -2.55 -15.49
N ILE A 61 0.21 -3.55 -15.07
CA ILE A 61 -0.36 -4.75 -14.45
C ILE A 61 -0.86 -4.39 -13.05
N ILE A 62 -2.03 -4.90 -12.68
CA ILE A 62 -2.56 -4.77 -11.33
C ILE A 62 -2.59 -6.15 -10.70
N VAL A 63 -1.91 -6.28 -9.56
CA VAL A 63 -1.86 -7.49 -8.76
C VAL A 63 -2.59 -7.23 -7.45
N GLY A 64 -3.83 -7.67 -7.35
CA GLY A 64 -4.63 -7.60 -6.13
C GLY A 64 -4.28 -8.75 -5.19
N ILE A 65 -3.96 -8.42 -3.94
CA ILE A 65 -3.74 -9.37 -2.86
C ILE A 65 -4.97 -9.37 -1.96
N GLY A 66 -5.72 -10.46 -2.01
CA GLY A 66 -6.94 -10.65 -1.23
C GLY A 66 -7.02 -12.02 -0.60
N TYR A 67 -8.20 -12.36 -0.12
CA TYR A 67 -8.46 -13.57 0.66
C TYR A 67 -9.58 -14.40 0.00
N PRO A 68 -9.67 -15.71 0.28
CA PRO A 68 -10.75 -16.57 -0.23
C PRO A 68 -12.09 -16.26 0.46
N THR A 69 -12.66 -15.09 0.16
CA THR A 69 -13.93 -14.61 0.71
C THR A 69 -14.67 -13.71 -0.29
N GLU A 70 -15.99 -13.69 -0.18
CA GLU A 70 -16.87 -12.77 -0.91
C GLU A 70 -17.06 -11.43 -0.18
N ALA A 71 -16.65 -11.33 1.09
CA ALA A 71 -16.72 -10.10 1.85
C ALA A 71 -15.64 -9.10 1.39
N PRO A 72 -15.87 -7.79 1.50
CA PRO A 72 -14.87 -6.79 1.12
C PRO A 72 -13.60 -6.87 1.98
N PHE A 73 -13.71 -7.31 3.23
CA PHE A 73 -12.59 -7.45 4.16
C PHE A 73 -12.65 -8.79 4.88
N HIS A 74 -11.50 -9.48 4.95
CA HIS A 74 -11.33 -10.74 5.66
C HIS A 74 -10.67 -10.51 7.02
N PRO A 75 -11.03 -11.26 8.10
CA PRO A 75 -10.38 -11.11 9.41
C PRO A 75 -8.86 -11.34 9.41
N SER A 76 -8.32 -12.20 8.53
CA SER A 76 -6.87 -12.44 8.44
C SER A 76 -6.05 -11.17 8.23
N ARG A 77 -6.63 -10.13 7.62
CA ARG A 77 -5.97 -8.85 7.41
C ARG A 77 -5.48 -8.19 8.70
N TYR A 78 -6.09 -8.49 9.84
CA TYR A 78 -5.61 -7.97 11.13
C TYR A 78 -4.25 -8.56 11.48
N TYR A 79 -4.00 -9.83 11.15
CA TYR A 79 -2.68 -10.42 11.27
C TYR A 79 -1.72 -9.76 10.27
N ASP A 80 -2.03 -9.86 8.98
CA ASP A 80 -1.11 -9.55 7.88
C ASP A 80 -0.73 -8.07 7.83
N LEU A 81 -1.62 -7.16 8.24
CA LEU A 81 -1.47 -5.71 8.08
C LEU A 81 -1.11 -4.97 9.37
N THR A 82 -0.86 -5.67 10.48
CA THR A 82 -0.46 -5.04 11.75
C THR A 82 0.94 -5.45 12.19
N LEU A 83 1.57 -4.57 12.97
CA LEU A 83 2.97 -4.65 13.36
C LEU A 83 3.11 -5.48 14.65
N PRO A 84 4.15 -6.33 14.76
CA PRO A 84 4.41 -7.08 15.98
C PRO A 84 4.68 -6.14 17.16
N GLY A 85 4.10 -6.45 18.32
CA GLY A 85 4.32 -5.68 19.55
C GLY A 85 3.57 -4.34 19.63
N ALA A 86 2.76 -4.01 18.62
CA ALA A 86 1.81 -2.91 18.73
C ALA A 86 0.69 -3.31 19.70
N ALA A 87 0.44 -2.51 20.74
CA ALA A 87 -0.63 -2.79 21.70
C ALA A 87 -1.99 -2.64 21.01
N VAL A 88 -2.67 -3.76 20.78
CA VAL A 88 -4.00 -3.74 20.17
C VAL A 88 -5.04 -4.05 21.24
N GLU A 89 -5.91 -3.07 21.55
CA GLU A 89 -7.22 -3.38 22.11
C GLU A 89 -8.11 -3.85 20.94
N LEU A 90 -8.01 -5.14 20.58
CA LEU A 90 -8.90 -5.73 19.58
C LEU A 90 -10.30 -5.87 20.17
N PRO A 91 -11.37 -5.41 19.48
CA PRO A 91 -12.74 -5.68 19.89
C PRO A 91 -13.21 -7.11 19.57
N VAL A 92 -12.34 -7.98 19.05
CA VAL A 92 -12.73 -9.28 18.49
C VAL A 92 -12.33 -10.41 19.43
N LYS A 93 -13.29 -11.27 19.78
CA LYS A 93 -13.06 -12.50 20.55
C LYS A 93 -12.17 -13.46 19.75
N PRO A 94 -11.27 -14.22 20.42
CA PRO A 94 -10.45 -15.23 19.76
C PRO A 94 -11.36 -16.23 19.04
N ASN A 95 -11.09 -16.46 17.76
CA ASN A 95 -11.61 -17.62 17.05
C ASN A 95 -10.47 -18.65 17.02
N GLU A 96 -10.73 -19.87 17.49
CA GLU A 96 -9.69 -20.91 17.66
C GLU A 96 -9.02 -21.35 16.34
N ASP A 97 -9.59 -20.97 15.19
CA ASP A 97 -9.09 -21.25 13.83
C ASP A 97 -8.36 -20.07 13.16
N ALA A 98 -8.19 -18.93 13.83
CA ALA A 98 -7.50 -17.78 13.24
C ALA A 98 -5.97 -17.94 13.35
N CYS A 99 -5.25 -17.76 12.23
CA CYS A 99 -3.85 -17.33 12.29
C CYS A 99 -3.74 -16.17 13.30
N LYS A 100 -2.69 -16.21 14.14
CA LYS A 100 -2.33 -15.23 15.19
C LYS A 100 -3.07 -13.88 15.08
N GLU A 101 -3.63 -13.38 16.18
CA GLU A 101 -4.58 -12.25 16.15
C GLU A 101 -4.06 -10.93 15.55
N SER A 102 -2.74 -10.67 15.59
CA SER A 102 -2.08 -9.47 15.05
C SER A 102 -0.56 -9.68 14.88
N GLY A 103 0.11 -8.76 14.19
CA GLY A 103 1.58 -8.68 14.14
C GLY A 103 2.28 -9.50 13.05
N GLY A 104 1.58 -9.82 11.96
CA GLY A 104 2.05 -10.63 10.85
C GLY A 104 2.78 -9.88 9.74
N ALA A 105 2.89 -8.54 9.82
CA ALA A 105 3.40 -7.71 8.71
C ALA A 105 4.72 -8.19 8.08
N GLU A 106 5.72 -8.60 8.87
CA GLU A 106 7.00 -9.03 8.28
C GLU A 106 6.89 -10.37 7.53
N HIS A 107 6.01 -11.27 7.98
CA HIS A 107 5.74 -12.52 7.24
C HIS A 107 4.98 -12.23 5.94
N PHE A 108 3.99 -11.34 6.00
CA PHE A 108 3.20 -11.00 4.82
C PHE A 108 4.05 -10.27 3.78
N LEU A 109 4.94 -9.39 4.23
CA LEU A 109 5.93 -8.76 3.37
C LEU A 109 6.90 -9.77 2.75
N SER A 110 7.34 -10.77 3.51
CA SER A 110 8.19 -11.86 2.98
C SER A 110 7.44 -12.67 1.92
N PHE A 111 6.16 -12.99 2.14
CA PHE A 111 5.32 -13.62 1.10
C PHE A 111 5.27 -12.77 -0.17
N ILE A 112 5.08 -11.45 -0.06
CA ILE A 112 5.03 -10.56 -1.21
C ILE A 112 6.36 -10.56 -1.98
N GLU A 113 7.49 -10.44 -1.26
CA GLU A 113 8.82 -10.31 -1.85
C GLU A 113 9.36 -11.63 -2.41
N ASP A 114 9.19 -12.72 -1.67
CA ASP A 114 9.90 -13.98 -1.92
C ASP A 114 9.03 -15.02 -2.65
N GLU A 115 7.71 -14.86 -2.66
CA GLU A 115 6.79 -15.79 -3.32
C GLU A 115 5.99 -15.11 -4.45
N LEU A 116 5.25 -14.06 -4.12
CA LEU A 116 4.32 -13.42 -5.07
C LEU A 116 5.05 -12.69 -6.20
N LYS A 117 6.01 -11.82 -5.87
CA LYS A 117 6.78 -11.08 -6.89
C LYS A 117 7.49 -12.02 -7.86
N PRO A 118 8.23 -13.05 -7.42
CA PRO A 118 8.86 -14.02 -8.31
C PRO A 118 7.86 -14.76 -9.21
N MET A 119 6.66 -15.09 -8.70
CA MET A 119 5.61 -15.71 -9.51
C MET A 119 5.13 -14.77 -10.63
N ILE A 120 4.82 -13.52 -10.29
CA ILE A 120 4.37 -12.52 -11.28
C ILE A 120 5.46 -12.23 -12.32
N GLU A 121 6.72 -12.16 -11.92
CA GLU A 121 7.86 -11.94 -12.82
C GLU A 121 8.20 -13.17 -13.69
N GLY A 122 7.79 -14.37 -13.27
CA GLY A 122 7.89 -15.58 -14.07
C GLY A 122 6.90 -15.61 -15.23
N ASP A 123 5.71 -15.03 -15.02
CA ASP A 123 4.62 -15.02 -16.00
C ASP A 123 4.60 -13.75 -16.88
N PHE A 124 5.16 -12.64 -16.39
CA PHE A 124 5.09 -11.33 -17.06
C PHE A 124 6.43 -10.59 -17.07
N LEU A 125 6.69 -9.82 -18.13
CA LEU A 125 7.83 -8.90 -18.17
C LEU A 125 7.53 -7.66 -17.31
N ILE A 126 8.10 -7.62 -16.10
CA ILE A 126 7.88 -6.54 -15.12
C ILE A 126 9.07 -5.56 -15.10
N ASP A 127 8.76 -4.26 -15.08
CA ASP A 127 9.73 -3.22 -14.79
C ASP A 127 9.94 -3.11 -13.27
N ARG A 128 11.02 -3.72 -12.78
CA ARG A 128 11.37 -3.72 -11.35
C ARG A 128 11.62 -2.33 -10.75
N ASN A 129 11.79 -1.31 -11.59
CA ASN A 129 11.95 0.08 -11.16
C ASN A 129 10.62 0.84 -11.11
N ARG A 130 9.49 0.19 -11.43
CA ARG A 130 8.16 0.82 -11.46
C ARG A 130 7.12 -0.04 -10.74
N GLN A 131 7.44 -0.40 -9.50
CA GLN A 131 6.54 -1.17 -8.64
C GLN A 131 5.91 -0.25 -7.60
N THR A 132 4.58 -0.31 -7.52
CA THR A 132 3.77 0.44 -6.56
C THR A 132 3.10 -0.50 -5.58
N ILE A 133 3.04 -0.13 -4.30
CA ILE A 133 2.16 -0.77 -3.32
C ILE A 133 1.08 0.22 -2.87
N PHE A 134 -0.17 -0.24 -2.87
CA PHE A 134 -1.35 0.51 -2.49
C PHE A 134 -2.05 -0.16 -1.32
N GLY A 135 -2.35 0.61 -0.27
CA GLY A 135 -3.07 0.12 0.89
C GLY A 135 -3.90 1.21 1.54
N HIS A 136 -5.03 0.80 2.13
CA HIS A 136 -5.96 1.69 2.82
C HIS A 136 -6.20 1.22 4.26
N SER A 137 -6.38 2.15 5.21
CA SER A 137 -6.64 1.83 6.62
C SER A 137 -5.49 1.02 7.23
N LEU A 138 -5.70 -0.21 7.72
CA LEU A 138 -4.60 -1.11 8.10
C LEU A 138 -3.64 -1.40 6.93
N GLY A 139 -4.13 -1.49 5.70
CA GLY A 139 -3.27 -1.62 4.53
C GLY A 139 -2.37 -0.40 4.35
N GLY A 140 -2.85 0.80 4.69
CA GLY A 140 -2.04 2.01 4.69
C GLY A 140 -0.96 1.99 5.78
N LEU A 141 -1.27 1.42 6.95
CA LEU A 141 -0.27 1.16 8.00
C LEU A 141 0.81 0.19 7.52
N PHE A 142 0.43 -0.92 6.89
CA PHE A 142 1.36 -1.88 6.30
C PHE A 142 2.25 -1.26 5.22
N VAL A 143 1.69 -0.39 4.36
CA VAL A 143 2.47 0.35 3.35
C VAL A 143 3.54 1.23 4.00
N LEU A 144 3.21 1.93 5.09
CA LEU A 144 4.18 2.74 5.83
C LEU A 144 5.26 1.87 6.49
N HIS A 145 4.85 0.77 7.13
CA HIS A 145 5.78 -0.22 7.69
C HIS A 145 6.76 -0.71 6.62
N THR A 146 6.25 -1.13 5.45
CA THR A 146 7.07 -1.61 4.32
C THR A 146 8.07 -0.55 3.86
N LEU A 147 7.66 0.72 3.76
CA LEU A 147 8.57 1.81 3.43
C LEU A 147 9.67 1.95 4.48
N PHE A 148 9.35 1.85 5.76
CA PHE A 148 10.33 2.10 6.81
C PHE A 148 11.29 0.93 7.05
N THR A 149 10.84 -0.31 6.86
CA THR A 149 11.66 -1.51 7.13
C THR A 149 12.32 -2.06 5.87
N ARG A 150 11.65 -1.99 4.71
CA ARG A 150 12.14 -2.50 3.40
C ARG A 150 11.92 -1.48 2.27
N PRO A 151 12.50 -0.26 2.36
CA PRO A 151 12.24 0.83 1.40
C PRO A 151 12.60 0.51 -0.08
N ASN A 152 13.41 -0.52 -0.34
CA ASN A 152 13.77 -0.93 -1.69
C ASN A 152 12.76 -1.85 -2.37
N SER A 153 11.79 -2.40 -1.63
CA SER A 153 10.79 -3.33 -2.16
C SER A 153 9.91 -2.70 -3.24
N PHE A 154 9.56 -1.42 -3.08
CA PHE A 154 8.77 -0.67 -4.06
C PHE A 154 9.42 0.68 -4.38
N GLN A 155 9.01 1.30 -5.49
CA GLN A 155 9.40 2.66 -5.84
C GLN A 155 8.33 3.68 -5.45
N VAL A 156 7.06 3.25 -5.41
CA VAL A 156 5.93 4.10 -5.05
C VAL A 156 5.12 3.43 -3.94
N TYR A 157 4.83 4.20 -2.90
CA TYR A 157 4.06 3.79 -1.73
C TYR A 157 2.81 4.68 -1.66
N VAL A 158 1.63 4.08 -1.61
CA VAL A 158 0.36 4.79 -1.50
C VAL A 158 -0.37 4.33 -0.24
N ALA A 159 -0.38 5.21 0.77
CA ALA A 159 -0.98 4.98 2.07
C ALA A 159 -2.26 5.84 2.23
N GLY A 160 -3.41 5.20 2.01
CA GLY A 160 -4.73 5.80 2.24
C GLY A 160 -5.18 5.65 3.69
N SER A 161 -5.59 6.74 4.31
CA SER A 161 -6.09 6.83 5.68
C SER A 161 -5.34 5.88 6.63
N PRO A 162 -3.99 5.96 6.67
CA PRO A 162 -3.18 4.93 7.28
C PRO A 162 -3.45 4.85 8.77
N SER A 163 -3.72 3.66 9.28
CA SER A 163 -4.07 3.44 10.69
C SER A 163 -2.86 3.53 11.63
N ILE A 164 -2.11 4.64 11.57
CA ILE A 164 -0.88 4.92 12.34
C ILE A 164 -1.12 4.73 13.86
N HIS A 165 -2.32 5.07 14.34
CA HIS A 165 -2.71 4.88 15.74
C HIS A 165 -2.63 3.41 16.20
N TRP A 166 -2.82 2.44 15.31
CA TRP A 166 -2.63 1.01 15.61
C TRP A 166 -1.15 0.65 15.75
N GLY A 167 -0.27 1.23 14.94
CA GLY A 167 1.17 0.96 15.01
C GLY A 167 1.84 1.50 16.28
N GLY A 168 1.21 2.48 16.94
CA GLY A 168 1.65 3.01 18.23
C GLY A 168 3.11 3.49 18.20
N GLN A 169 3.90 3.08 19.19
CA GLN A 169 5.32 3.43 19.26
C GLN A 169 6.17 2.69 18.22
N VAL A 170 5.73 1.51 17.76
CA VAL A 170 6.50 0.65 16.83
C VAL A 170 6.72 1.38 15.50
N ILE A 171 5.65 1.87 14.87
CA ILE A 171 5.74 2.58 13.58
C ILE A 171 6.55 3.89 13.72
N MET A 172 6.53 4.53 14.89
CA MET A 172 7.29 5.75 15.16
C MET A 172 8.79 5.48 15.29
N ASP A 173 9.16 4.32 15.82
CA ASP A 173 10.56 3.91 15.94
C ASP A 173 11.10 3.42 14.59
N GLU A 174 10.28 2.74 13.79
CA GLU A 174 10.57 2.41 12.39
C GLU A 174 10.81 3.67 11.55
N GLU A 175 9.95 4.70 11.67
CA GLU A 175 10.14 5.99 10.99
C GLU A 175 11.52 6.61 11.34
N LYS A 176 11.88 6.66 12.63
CA LYS A 176 13.17 7.22 13.06
C LYS A 176 14.36 6.43 12.50
N GLN A 177 14.29 5.11 12.54
CA GLN A 177 15.35 4.24 12.00
C GLN A 177 15.48 4.41 10.49
N PHE A 178 14.36 4.47 9.78
CA PHE A 178 14.30 4.72 8.35
C PHE A 178 14.98 6.06 8.01
N VAL A 179 14.55 7.15 8.63
CA VAL A 179 15.13 8.50 8.41
C VAL A 179 16.64 8.51 8.66
N ALA A 180 17.09 7.86 9.74
CA ALA A 180 18.52 7.73 10.03
C ALA A 180 19.27 6.92 8.95
N SER A 181 18.65 5.88 8.40
CA SER A 181 19.24 5.02 7.36
C SER A 181 19.36 5.70 5.99
N ILE A 182 18.48 6.65 5.68
CA ILE A 182 18.45 7.33 4.39
C ILE A 182 19.30 8.60 4.33
N ALA A 183 19.75 9.13 5.48
CA ALA A 183 20.51 10.37 5.59
C ALA A 183 21.83 10.43 4.78
N GLN A 184 22.31 9.30 4.26
CA GLN A 184 23.57 9.21 3.49
C GLN A 184 23.38 8.63 2.08
N LYS A 185 22.14 8.49 1.62
CA LYS A 185 21.80 7.84 0.35
C LYS A 185 20.80 8.70 -0.40
N HIS A 186 20.96 8.81 -1.72
CA HIS A 186 19.91 9.36 -2.57
C HIS A 186 18.91 8.23 -2.85
N TRP A 187 17.76 8.31 -2.20
CA TRP A 187 16.64 7.44 -2.51
C TRP A 187 15.93 7.99 -3.74
N ASN A 188 15.18 7.15 -4.43
CA ASN A 188 14.32 7.60 -5.52
C ASN A 188 12.98 6.94 -5.30
N LYS A 189 12.29 7.39 -4.24
CA LYS A 189 11.06 6.78 -3.73
C LYS A 189 9.98 7.84 -3.61
N LYS A 190 8.74 7.42 -3.84
CA LYS A 190 7.56 8.27 -3.75
C LYS A 190 6.61 7.75 -2.67
N LEU A 191 6.09 8.65 -1.86
CA LEU A 191 5.08 8.34 -0.86
C LEU A 191 3.89 9.28 -1.04
N LEU A 192 2.71 8.72 -1.32
CA LEU A 192 1.44 9.43 -1.23
C LEU A 192 0.76 9.04 0.08
N ILE A 193 0.54 10.02 0.94
CA ILE A 193 -0.35 9.89 2.10
C ILE A 193 -1.63 10.65 1.77
N ALA A 194 -2.78 9.97 1.85
CA ALA A 194 -4.05 10.62 1.60
C ALA A 194 -5.09 10.28 2.64
N VAL A 195 -5.95 11.23 2.99
CA VAL A 195 -7.03 11.07 3.99
C VAL A 195 -8.31 11.74 3.51
N GLY A 196 -9.45 11.32 4.06
CA GLY A 196 -10.72 12.05 3.92
C GLY A 196 -10.84 13.18 4.94
N GLU A 197 -11.37 14.33 4.53
CA GLU A 197 -11.61 15.48 5.42
C GLU A 197 -12.52 15.12 6.60
N LEU A 198 -13.57 14.30 6.36
CA LEU A 198 -14.56 13.92 7.37
C LEU A 198 -14.01 12.90 8.38
N GLU A 199 -12.75 12.51 8.28
CA GLU A 199 -12.04 11.73 9.32
C GLU A 199 -11.51 12.62 10.46
N ALA A 200 -11.54 13.95 10.28
CA ALA A 200 -11.13 14.90 11.30
C ALA A 200 -11.95 14.77 12.59
N GLY A 201 -11.28 14.92 13.74
CA GLY A 201 -11.95 14.83 15.05
C GLY A 201 -12.33 13.42 15.50
N HIS A 202 -12.00 12.38 14.74
CA HIS A 202 -12.11 11.00 15.21
C HIS A 202 -11.18 10.76 16.40
N PHE A 203 -11.61 9.96 17.39
CA PHE A 203 -10.87 9.77 18.65
C PHE A 203 -9.45 9.20 18.48
N SER A 204 -9.19 8.52 17.34
CA SER A 204 -7.86 8.00 17.03
C SER A 204 -6.85 9.08 16.62
N GLY A 205 -7.31 10.29 16.27
CA GLY A 205 -6.48 11.38 15.74
C GLY A 205 -5.70 10.98 14.49
N MET A 206 -6.24 10.07 13.68
CA MET A 206 -5.52 9.46 12.56
C MET A 206 -5.16 10.51 11.49
N GLN A 207 -6.10 11.40 11.16
CA GLN A 207 -5.87 12.45 10.17
C GLN A 207 -4.71 13.37 10.60
N GLU A 208 -4.70 13.83 11.86
CA GLU A 208 -3.62 14.66 12.38
C GLU A 208 -2.28 13.89 12.36
N LYS A 209 -2.26 12.62 12.79
CA LYS A 209 -1.06 11.78 12.74
C LYS A 209 -0.53 11.61 11.32
N ALA A 210 -1.40 11.43 10.33
CA ALA A 210 -1.03 11.28 8.93
C ALA A 210 -0.44 12.57 8.36
N ARG A 211 -1.06 13.73 8.66
CA ARG A 211 -0.56 15.05 8.28
C ARG A 211 0.79 15.37 8.92
N ASP A 212 0.95 15.08 10.21
CA ASP A 212 2.19 15.31 10.93
C ASP A 212 3.33 14.42 10.40
N LEU A 213 3.03 13.14 10.10
CA LEU A 213 3.97 12.23 9.44
C LEU A 213 4.41 12.76 8.08
N ALA A 214 3.45 13.16 7.23
CA ALA A 214 3.77 13.72 5.93
C ALA A 214 4.65 14.98 6.04
N THR A 215 4.34 15.85 7.00
CA THR A 215 5.12 17.07 7.26
C THR A 215 6.56 16.74 7.64
N ARG A 216 6.79 15.76 8.53
CA ARG A 216 8.13 15.32 8.92
C ARG A 216 8.89 14.73 7.73
N LEU A 217 8.26 13.88 6.93
CA LEU A 217 8.92 13.22 5.80
C LEU A 217 9.14 14.16 4.59
N THR A 218 8.30 15.18 4.39
CA THR A 218 8.47 16.16 3.29
C THR A 218 9.77 16.95 3.44
N THR A 219 10.29 17.10 4.67
CA THR A 219 11.61 17.71 4.91
C THR A 219 12.78 16.87 4.41
N ARG A 220 12.53 15.71 3.78
CA ARG A 220 13.51 14.74 3.27
C ARG A 220 13.55 14.62 1.75
N ASP A 221 12.93 15.56 1.04
CA ASP A 221 12.99 15.62 -0.43
C ASP A 221 14.45 15.75 -0.94
N ASP A 222 15.32 16.39 -0.14
CA ASP A 222 16.77 16.47 -0.36
C ASP A 222 17.48 15.09 -0.34
N LEU A 223 16.85 14.08 0.27
CA LEU A 223 17.33 12.70 0.31
C LEU A 223 16.67 11.82 -0.77
N GLY A 224 15.86 12.43 -1.66
CA GLY A 224 15.17 11.76 -2.76
C GLY A 224 13.98 10.88 -2.33
N LEU A 225 13.36 11.22 -1.20
CA LEU A 225 12.04 10.76 -0.82
C LEU A 225 11.01 11.85 -1.17
N HIS A 226 10.30 11.65 -2.27
CA HIS A 226 9.24 12.56 -2.68
C HIS A 226 7.93 12.23 -1.94
N VAL A 227 7.44 13.17 -1.12
CA VAL A 227 6.23 12.97 -0.32
C VAL A 227 5.13 13.89 -0.80
N GLU A 228 3.95 13.32 -1.04
CA GLU A 228 2.73 14.06 -1.28
C GLU A 228 1.69 13.76 -0.20
N TYR A 229 1.15 14.80 0.41
CA TYR A 229 -0.02 14.71 1.28
C TYR A 229 -1.27 15.24 0.57
N ARG A 230 -2.37 14.50 0.65
CA ARG A 230 -3.68 14.93 0.14
C ARG A 230 -4.78 14.73 1.16
N GLU A 231 -5.60 15.75 1.28
CA GLU A 231 -6.87 15.67 2.00
C GLU A 231 -7.99 15.83 0.97
N PHE A 232 -8.93 14.88 0.97
CA PHE A 232 -10.06 14.90 0.06
C PHE A 232 -11.29 15.46 0.78
N THR A 233 -11.73 16.64 0.33
CA THR A 233 -12.92 17.33 0.82
C THR A 233 -14.17 16.45 0.67
N ASP A 234 -15.07 16.51 1.64
CA ASP A 234 -16.33 15.75 1.71
C ASP A 234 -16.19 14.21 1.76
N GLU A 235 -14.98 13.68 1.88
CA GLU A 235 -14.74 12.24 1.97
C GLU A 235 -14.54 11.77 3.42
N GLY A 236 -15.12 10.63 3.76
CA GLY A 236 -14.85 9.89 5.00
C GLY A 236 -13.99 8.65 4.77
N HIS A 237 -13.76 7.88 5.83
CA HIS A 237 -12.79 6.77 5.84
C HIS A 237 -12.99 5.74 4.72
N ILE A 238 -14.22 5.37 4.37
CA ILE A 238 -14.45 4.40 3.29
C ILE A 238 -14.67 5.09 1.94
N SER A 239 -15.34 6.25 1.94
CA SER A 239 -15.68 6.95 0.69
C SER A 239 -14.45 7.56 0.00
N VAL A 240 -13.35 7.77 0.73
CA VAL A 240 -12.07 8.24 0.15
C VAL A 240 -11.46 7.25 -0.86
N LEU A 241 -11.81 5.96 -0.81
CA LEU A 241 -11.17 4.90 -1.62
C LEU A 241 -11.19 5.20 -3.14
N PRO A 242 -12.32 5.51 -3.80
CA PRO A 242 -12.34 5.73 -5.24
C PRO A 242 -11.55 6.96 -5.68
N VAL A 243 -11.63 8.07 -4.92
CA VAL A 243 -10.87 9.29 -5.25
C VAL A 243 -9.37 9.10 -5.02
N LEU A 244 -9.01 8.36 -3.97
CA LEU A 244 -7.64 7.95 -3.70
C LEU A 244 -7.10 7.07 -4.82
N VAL A 245 -7.83 6.04 -5.27
CA VAL A 245 -7.42 5.19 -6.40
C VAL A 245 -7.12 6.04 -7.63
N SER A 246 -8.00 6.99 -7.95
CA SER A 246 -7.80 7.89 -9.10
C SER A 246 -6.54 8.74 -8.96
N ARG A 247 -6.22 9.25 -7.75
CA ARG A 247 -4.96 9.98 -7.50
C ARG A 247 -3.75 9.04 -7.55
N ALA A 248 -3.87 7.84 -6.99
CA ALA A 248 -2.80 6.85 -6.88
C ALA A 248 -2.27 6.43 -8.26
N VAL A 249 -3.17 6.14 -9.22
CA VAL A 249 -2.73 5.72 -10.56
C VAL A 249 -1.96 6.83 -11.31
N ARG A 250 -2.30 8.10 -11.09
CA ARG A 250 -1.54 9.24 -11.63
C ARG A 250 -0.20 9.38 -10.93
N PHE A 251 -0.21 9.33 -9.60
CA PHE A 251 1.00 9.42 -8.79
C PHE A 251 2.00 8.29 -9.07
N ALA A 252 1.52 7.08 -9.34
CA ALA A 252 2.35 5.93 -9.71
C ALA A 252 2.93 6.03 -11.12
N ALA A 253 2.22 6.70 -12.04
CA ALA A 253 2.63 6.82 -13.42
C ALA A 253 3.66 7.95 -13.65
N ASP A 254 3.61 9.00 -12.83
CA ASP A 254 4.56 10.11 -12.86
C ASP A 254 6.00 9.61 -12.60
N SER A 255 6.81 9.56 -13.67
CA SER A 255 8.25 9.29 -13.60
C SER A 255 8.97 10.36 -12.77
N MET A 256 9.98 9.96 -11.99
CA MET A 256 10.99 10.86 -11.44
C MET A 256 12.09 11.12 -12.46
#